data_AF-A0A6V8NZ69-F1
#
_entry.id   AF-A0A6V8NZ69-F1
#
_cell.length_a   1.000
_cell.length_b   1.000
_cell.length_c   1.000
_cell.angle_alpha   90.00
_cell.angle_beta   90.00
_cell.angle_gamma   90.00
#
_symmetry.space_group_name_H-M   'P 1'
#
loop_
_entity.id
_entity.type
_entity.pdbx_description
1 polymer ?
#
loop_
_entity_poly.entity_id
_entity_poly.type
_entity_poly.pdbx_seq_one_letter_code
_entity_poly.pdbx_strand_id
1 'polypeptide(L)' 'MSKEQTFCRGDVVLVSFPYVTEPTRTKVRPAVIIQNNVGNRFSPNLIVAA' A
#
# COMPACT_ATOMS: atom_id res chain seq x y z
N MET A 1 -22.87 -5.66 2.47
CA MET A 1 -22.02 -5.81 1.27
C MET A 1 -20.71 -5.07 1.52
N SER A 2 -19.63 -5.81 1.78
CA SER A 2 -18.29 -5.22 1.87
C SER A 2 -17.89 -4.71 0.49
N LYS A 3 -17.65 -3.40 0.36
CA LYS A 3 -17.12 -2.84 -0.88
C LYS A 3 -15.80 -3.54 -1.18
N GLU A 4 -15.72 -4.21 -2.32
CA GLU A 4 -14.48 -4.76 -2.84
C GLU A 4 -13.51 -3.59 -3.03
N GLN A 5 -12.54 -3.47 -2.13
CA GLN A 5 -11.67 -2.32 -2.05
C GLN A 5 -10.71 -2.39 -3.25
N THR A 6 -11.06 -1.68 -4.32
CA THR A 6 -10.30 -1.71 -5.57
C THR A 6 -9.15 -0.73 -5.45
N PHE A 7 -7.93 -1.25 -5.32
CA PHE A 7 -6.72 -0.44 -5.29
C PHE A 7 -6.36 0.07 -6.68
N CYS A 8 -6.29 1.38 -6.85
CA CYS A 8 -5.93 2.00 -8.12
C CYS A 8 -4.52 2.59 -8.07
N ARG A 9 -3.84 2.57 -9.21
CA ARG A 9 -2.57 3.27 -9.39
C ARG A 9 -2.74 4.76 -9.11
N GLY A 10 -1.90 5.31 -8.25
CA GLY A 10 -1.98 6.70 -7.79
C GLY A 10 -2.69 6.89 -6.45
N ASP A 11 -3.39 5.87 -5.93
CA ASP A 11 -3.97 5.95 -4.59
C ASP A 11 -2.86 6.02 -3.53
N VAL A 12 -3.14 6.78 -2.46
CA VAL A 12 -2.29 6.85 -1.28
C VAL A 12 -2.89 5.95 -0.20
N VAL A 13 -2.11 4.98 0.26
CA VAL A 13 -2.50 4.02 1.30
C VAL A 13 -1.57 4.10 2.50
N LEU A 14 -2.10 3.81 3.69
CA LEU A 14 -1.27 3.67 4.89
C LEU A 14 -0.73 2.25 4.97
N VAL A 15 0.59 2.11 4.97
CA VAL A 15 1.28 0.82 5.05
C VAL A 15 2.06 0.69 6.35
N SER A 16 2.02 -0.50 6.93
CA SER A 16 2.84 -0.84 8.09
C SER A 16 4.23 -1.24 7.64
N PHE A 17 5.26 -0.53 8.12
CA PHE A 17 6.67 -0.87 7.93
C PHE A 17 7.18 -1.56 9.20
N PRO A 18 7.29 -2.90 9.22
CA PRO A 18 7.71 -3.63 10.43
C PRO A 18 9.20 -3.51 10.73
N TYR A 19 10.02 -3.07 9.76
CA TYR A 19 11.49 -3.01 9.88
C TYR A 19 12.03 -1.58 10.04
N VAL A 20 11.32 -0.73 10.80
CA VAL A 20 11.88 0.58 11.15
C VAL A 20 13.01 0.37 12.15
N THR A 21 14.25 0.62 11.71
CA THR A 21 15.47 0.56 12.54
C THR A 21 15.51 1.65 13.61
N GLU A 22 14.72 2.71 13.44
CA GLU A 22 14.67 3.88 14.33
C GLU A 22 13.40 3.85 15.21
N PRO A 23 13.53 3.74 16.56
CA PRO A 23 12.40 3.58 17.47
C PRO A 23 11.46 4.80 17.53
N THR A 24 11.91 5.97 17.07
CA THR A 24 11.14 7.23 17.06
C THR A 24 10.26 7.40 15.83
N ARG A 25 10.37 6.55 14.81
CA ARG A 25 9.57 6.65 13.58
C ARG A 25 8.31 5.79 13.67
N THR A 26 7.15 6.42 13.44
CA THR A 26 5.85 5.73 13.38
C THR A 26 5.92 4.55 12.41
N LYS A 27 5.44 3.39 12.86
CA LYS A 27 5.43 2.13 12.08
C LYS A 27 4.49 2.15 10.87
N VAL A 28 3.74 3.25 10.68
CA VAL A 28 2.77 3.42 9.59
C VAL A 28 3.13 4.65 8.78
N ARG A 29 3.16 4.52 7.44
CA ARG A 29 3.48 5.61 6.52
C ARG A 29 2.52 5.64 5.33
N PRO A 30 2.25 6.82 4.77
CA PRO A 30 1.61 6.91 3.47
C PRO A 30 2.54 6.37 2.39
N ALA A 31 1.99 5.59 1.46
CA ALA A 31 2.67 5.10 0.28
C ALA A 31 1.75 5.21 -0.94
N VAL A 32 2.30 5.52 -2.10
CA VAL A 32 1.58 5.64 -3.37
C VAL A 32 1.62 4.30 -4.09
N ILE A 33 0.47 3.84 -4.58
CA ILE A 33 0.39 2.63 -5.40
C ILE A 33 0.93 2.92 -6.80
N ILE A 34 2.01 2.23 -7.18
CA ILE A 34 2.66 2.42 -8.49
C ILE A 34 2.39 1.26 -9.46
N GLN A 35 1.90 0.12 -8.95
CA GLN A 35 1.49 -1.05 -9.75
C GLN A 35 0.29 -0.73 -10.67
N ASN A 36 0.20 -1.43 -11.80
CA ASN A 36 -0.93 -1.31 -12.72
C ASN A 36 -2.23 -1.90 -12.14
N ASN A 37 -3.39 -1.43 -12.63
CA ASN A 37 -4.71 -1.81 -12.10
C ASN A 37 -5.07 -3.28 -12.36
N VAL A 38 -4.50 -3.92 -13.39
CA VAL A 38 -4.71 -5.36 -13.65
C VAL A 38 -4.04 -6.18 -12.55
N GLY A 39 -2.80 -5.86 -12.22
CA GLY A 39 -2.06 -6.46 -11.11
C GLY A 39 -2.77 -6.23 -9.77
N ASN A 40 -3.22 -5.00 -9.52
CA ASN A 40 -3.95 -4.67 -8.28
C ASN A 40 -5.26 -5.47 -8.10
N ARG A 41 -5.87 -5.92 -9.21
CA ARG A 41 -7.12 -6.68 -9.19
C ARG A 41 -6.93 -8.18 -8.95
N PHE A 42 -5.89 -8.77 -9.53
CA PHE A 42 -5.72 -10.23 -9.54
C PHE A 42 -4.55 -10.73 -8.68
N SER A 43 -3.59 -9.87 -8.34
CA SER A 43 -2.45 -10.21 -7.49
C SER A 43 -2.81 -10.09 -6.01
N PRO A 44 -2.36 -11.02 -5.15
CA PRO A 44 -2.45 -10.84 -3.70
C PRO A 44 -1.50 -9.75 -3.17
N ASN A 45 -0.57 -9.24 -3.99
CA ASN A 45 0.44 -8.26 -3.61
C ASN A 45 0.30 -6.93 -4.40
N LEU A 46 0.63 -5.82 -3.73
CA LEU A 46 0.70 -4.48 -4.32
C LEU A 46 2.14 -3.96 -4.33
N ILE A 47 2.52 -3.24 -5.39
CA ILE A 47 3.79 -2.50 -5.43
C ILE A 47 3.49 -1.03 -5.11
N VAL A 48 4.15 -0.52 -4.07
CA VAL A 48 3.98 0.84 -3.54
C VAL A 48 5.33 1.54 -3.39
N ALA A 49 5.31 2.87 -3.40
CA ALA A 49 6.46 3.73 -3.08
C ALA A 49 6.11 4.61 -1.86
N ALA A 50 7.02 4.69 -0.88
CA ALA A 50 6.81 5.40 0.39
C ALA A 50 7.89 6.45 0.65
#